data_AF-A0A6G1RQS3-F1
#
_entry.id   AF-A0A6G1RQS3-F1
#
_cell.length_a   1.000
_cell.length_b   1.000
_cell.length_c   1.000
_cell.angle_alpha   90.00
_cell.angle_beta   90.00
_cell.angle_gamma   90.00
#
_symmetry.space_group_name_H-M   'P 1'
#
loop_
_entity.id
_entity.type
_entity.pdbx_description
1 polymer ?
#
loop_
_entity_poly.entity_id
_entity_poly.type
_entity_poly.pdbx_seq_one_letter_code
_entity_poly.pdbx_strand_id
1 'polypeptide(L)'
;CYDRAIQLEPDQIIHYHGVVKSMLGLGQLSTVITQVNGVLANRSEWISELNTYRVEAAWKLSQWDLLENYLASDVKSTTWSVRLGHLLLSAKKKNEADFYETLKVVRAEQIVPLSAASFERGSYQRGYEHIIRLHMLCELEHSIGPIFQQPDGDHSRDALNWCARIEMTQNSYRAKEPILALRRALLSLSKSPDYSELVGQCWL
;
A
#
# COMPACT_ATOMS: atom_id res chain seq x y z
N CYS A 1 1.97 -18.91 18.51
CA CYS A 1 3.15 -19.67 18.03
C CYS A 1 4.38 -18.79 17.92
N TYR A 2 4.31 -17.66 17.21
CA TYR A 2 5.46 -16.76 17.07
C TYR A 2 5.90 -16.10 18.39
N ASP A 3 5.00 -15.75 19.30
CA ASP A 3 5.40 -15.17 20.61
C ASP A 3 6.29 -16.13 21.41
N ARG A 4 5.97 -17.42 21.39
CA ARG A 4 6.80 -18.46 22.00
C ARG A 4 8.15 -18.61 21.26
N ALA A 5 8.16 -18.48 19.94
CA ALA A 5 9.40 -18.53 19.17
C ALA A 5 10.31 -17.34 19.49
N ILE A 6 9.76 -16.13 19.64
CA ILE A 6 10.51 -14.94 20.07
C ILE A 6 11.07 -15.10 21.48
N GLN A 7 10.31 -15.71 22.40
CA GLN A 7 10.79 -15.99 23.75
C GLN A 7 11.98 -16.96 23.77
N LEU A 8 12.02 -17.93 22.86
CA LEU A 8 13.09 -18.94 22.78
C LEU A 8 14.27 -18.46 21.94
N GLU A 9 14.02 -17.69 20.88
CA GLU A 9 14.98 -17.26 19.87
C GLU A 9 14.79 -15.76 19.54
N PRO A 10 15.11 -14.84 20.47
CA PRO A 10 14.84 -13.41 20.32
C PRO A 10 15.68 -12.73 19.23
N ASP A 11 16.78 -13.35 18.80
CA ASP A 11 17.67 -12.82 17.76
C ASP A 11 17.21 -13.19 16.33
N GLN A 12 16.17 -14.01 16.18
CA GLN A 12 15.69 -14.48 14.88
C GLN A 12 14.59 -13.58 14.33
N ILE A 13 14.96 -12.73 13.36
CA ILE A 13 14.04 -11.76 12.72
C ILE A 13 12.83 -12.43 12.05
N ILE A 14 12.96 -13.68 11.60
CA ILE A 14 11.91 -14.44 10.91
C ILE A 14 10.64 -14.56 11.78
N HIS A 15 10.80 -14.71 13.10
CA HIS A 15 9.67 -14.81 14.02
C HIS A 15 8.89 -13.50 14.10
N TYR A 16 9.60 -12.37 14.07
CA TYR A 16 9.00 -11.04 14.05
C TYR A 16 8.24 -10.78 12.74
N HIS A 17 8.80 -11.18 11.59
CA HIS A 17 8.07 -11.17 10.31
C HIS A 17 6.75 -11.95 10.42
N GLY A 18 6.79 -13.13 11.02
CA GLY A 18 5.61 -13.98 11.24
C GLY A 18 4.52 -13.30 12.08
N VAL A 19 4.89 -12.70 13.21
CA VAL A 19 3.97 -11.92 14.07
C VAL A 19 3.34 -10.78 13.27
N VAL A 20 4.18 -9.92 12.69
CA VAL A 20 3.72 -8.67 12.07
C VAL A 20 2.86 -8.95 10.83
N LYS A 21 3.23 -9.95 10.01
CA LYS A 21 2.42 -10.38 8.87
C LYS A 21 1.06 -10.94 9.31
N SER A 22 1.00 -11.64 10.44
CA SER A 22 -0.25 -12.15 11.00
C SER A 22 -1.14 -11.01 11.49
N MET A 23 -0.57 -10.03 12.20
CA MET A 23 -1.30 -8.84 12.67
C MET A 23 -1.83 -7.99 11.49
N LEU A 24 -1.03 -7.79 10.44
CA LEU A 24 -1.49 -7.13 9.21
C LEU A 24 -2.64 -7.89 8.55
N GLY A 25 -2.54 -9.22 8.47
CA GLY A 25 -3.60 -10.07 7.93
C GLY A 25 -4.91 -10.03 8.73
N LEU A 26 -4.84 -9.72 10.02
CA LEU A 26 -6.00 -9.50 10.89
C LEU A 26 -6.52 -8.05 10.87
N GLY A 27 -5.86 -7.14 10.14
CA GLY A 27 -6.22 -5.73 10.09
C GLY A 27 -5.86 -4.94 11.35
N GLN A 28 -4.98 -5.45 12.22
CA GLN A 28 -4.55 -4.78 13.46
C GLN A 28 -3.46 -3.73 13.19
N LEU A 29 -3.78 -2.76 12.34
CA LEU A 29 -2.80 -1.80 11.80
C LEU A 29 -2.11 -0.95 12.88
N SER A 30 -2.87 -0.48 13.88
CA SER A 30 -2.32 0.31 14.98
C SER A 30 -1.35 -0.51 15.84
N THR A 31 -1.69 -1.77 16.10
CA THR A 31 -0.82 -2.72 16.81
C THR A 31 0.46 -3.00 16.02
N VAL A 32 0.38 -3.14 14.69
CA VAL A 32 1.56 -3.30 13.83
C VAL A 32 2.52 -2.14 13.99
N ILE A 33 2.04 -0.90 13.98
CA ILE A 33 2.87 0.30 14.17
C ILE A 33 3.56 0.26 15.53
N THR A 34 2.79 0.06 16.61
CA THR A 34 3.33 0.04 17.97
C THR A 34 4.37 -1.07 18.15
N GLN A 35 4.07 -2.27 17.65
CA GLN A 35 4.95 -3.43 17.77
C GLN A 35 6.25 -3.23 17.00
N VAL A 36 6.19 -2.81 15.73
CA VAL A 36 7.38 -2.60 14.91
C VAL A 36 8.25 -1.47 15.48
N ASN A 37 7.64 -0.36 15.92
CA ASN A 37 8.42 0.72 16.54
C ASN A 37 9.11 0.25 17.83
N GLY A 38 8.46 -0.57 18.66
CA GLY A 38 9.06 -1.14 19.87
C GLY A 38 10.23 -2.08 19.57
N VAL A 39 10.13 -2.88 18.51
CA VAL A 39 11.23 -3.75 18.05
C VAL A 39 12.40 -2.90 17.55
N LEU A 40 12.14 -1.93 16.67
CA LEU A 40 13.17 -1.10 16.05
C LEU A 40 13.84 -0.13 17.04
N ALA A 41 13.17 0.23 18.14
CA ALA A 41 13.79 0.98 19.23
C ALA A 41 14.94 0.22 19.91
N ASN A 42 14.86 -1.12 19.94
CA ASN A 42 15.89 -1.99 20.51
C ASN A 42 16.83 -2.61 19.47
N ARG A 43 16.35 -2.77 18.22
CA ARG A 43 17.02 -3.47 17.11
C ARG A 43 16.96 -2.62 15.84
N SER A 44 17.66 -1.50 15.84
CA SER A 44 17.67 -0.56 14.69
C SER A 44 18.26 -1.17 13.41
N GLU A 45 19.06 -2.23 13.53
CA GLU A 45 19.62 -2.98 12.40
C GLU A 45 18.54 -3.66 11.55
N TRP A 46 17.33 -3.90 12.07
CA TRP A 46 16.23 -4.56 11.35
C TRP A 46 15.30 -3.58 10.62
N ILE A 47 15.68 -2.30 10.51
CA ILE A 47 14.85 -1.29 9.84
C ILE A 47 14.55 -1.71 8.40
N SER A 48 15.56 -2.14 7.63
CA SER A 48 15.38 -2.49 6.20
C SER A 48 14.35 -3.60 5.95
N GLU A 49 14.12 -4.48 6.93
CA GLU A 49 13.28 -5.66 6.83
C GLU A 49 11.89 -5.43 7.40
N LEU A 50 11.78 -4.69 8.51
CA LEU A 50 10.51 -4.50 9.22
C LEU A 50 9.82 -3.18 8.89
N ASN A 51 10.53 -2.17 8.37
CA ASN A 51 9.97 -0.85 8.08
C ASN A 51 8.80 -0.92 7.09
N THR A 52 8.84 -1.86 6.15
CA THR A 52 7.77 -2.10 5.16
C THR A 52 6.40 -2.29 5.81
N TYR A 53 6.33 -2.88 7.00
CA TYR A 53 5.06 -3.16 7.67
C TYR A 53 4.44 -1.95 8.35
N ARG A 54 5.26 -1.13 9.02
CA ARG A 54 4.77 0.12 9.62
C ARG A 54 4.44 1.17 8.55
N VAL A 55 5.16 1.16 7.42
CA VAL A 55 4.78 1.95 6.24
C VAL A 55 3.42 1.50 5.72
N GLU A 56 3.20 0.18 5.57
CA GLU A 56 1.90 -0.33 5.12
C GLU A 56 0.76 0.08 6.05
N ALA A 57 0.94 -0.12 7.35
CA ALA A 57 -0.04 0.24 8.35
C ALA A 57 -0.33 1.75 8.38
N ALA A 58 0.72 2.60 8.26
CA ALA A 58 0.57 4.05 8.31
C ALA A 58 -0.29 4.59 7.17
N TRP A 59 -0.05 4.16 5.93
CA TRP A 59 -0.87 4.64 4.81
C TRP A 59 -2.30 4.07 4.86
N LYS A 60 -2.48 2.82 5.29
CA LYS A 60 -3.82 2.22 5.47
C LYS A 60 -4.63 2.95 6.55
N LEU A 61 -3.97 3.47 7.59
CA LEU A 61 -4.58 4.30 8.63
C LEU A 61 -4.68 5.78 8.27
N SER A 62 -4.21 6.20 7.08
CA SER A 62 -4.10 7.61 6.70
C SER A 62 -3.30 8.46 7.71
N GLN A 63 -2.33 7.85 8.41
CA GLN A 63 -1.43 8.53 9.35
C GLN A 63 -0.22 9.07 8.60
N TRP A 64 -0.45 10.18 7.89
CA TRP A 64 0.50 10.73 6.92
C TRP A 64 1.83 11.20 7.54
N ASP A 65 1.79 11.76 8.75
CA ASP A 65 3.01 12.22 9.43
C ASP A 65 3.93 11.04 9.80
N LEU A 66 3.34 9.92 10.24
CA LEU A 66 4.09 8.69 10.51
C LEU A 66 4.64 8.08 9.22
N LEU A 67 3.84 8.06 8.14
CA LEU A 67 4.27 7.59 6.84
C LEU A 67 5.52 8.34 6.37
N GLU A 68 5.51 9.66 6.43
CA GLU A 68 6.64 10.50 6.05
C GLU A 68 7.90 10.18 6.88
N ASN A 69 7.77 10.05 8.21
CA ASN A 69 8.87 9.69 9.09
C ASN A 69 9.43 8.29 8.79
N TYR A 70 8.58 7.30 8.50
CA TYR A 70 9.01 5.93 8.22
C TYR A 70 9.71 5.82 6.86
N LEU A 71 9.27 6.57 5.85
CA LEU A 71 9.95 6.64 4.56
C LEU A 71 11.32 7.33 4.68
N ALA A 72 11.42 8.39 5.49
CA ALA A 72 12.70 9.06 5.75
C ALA A 72 13.73 8.16 6.47
N SER A 73 13.27 7.19 7.27
CA SER A 73 14.14 6.29 8.03
C SER A 73 14.78 5.16 7.21
N ASP A 74 14.29 4.89 5.99
CA ASP A 74 14.71 3.76 5.17
C ASP A 74 14.64 4.10 3.66
N VAL A 75 15.45 5.07 3.27
CA VAL A 75 15.42 5.67 1.92
C VAL A 75 15.81 4.67 0.82
N LYS A 76 16.51 3.59 1.16
CA LYS A 76 17.02 2.60 0.19
C LYS A 76 16.03 1.48 -0.12
N SER A 77 14.95 1.37 0.64
CA SER A 77 14.01 0.26 0.48
C SER A 77 13.19 0.38 -0.80
N THR A 78 13.05 -0.75 -1.49
CA THR A 78 12.32 -0.87 -2.75
C THR A 78 11.13 -1.82 -2.62
N THR A 79 10.68 -2.11 -1.39
CA THR A 79 9.50 -2.97 -1.22
C THR A 79 8.25 -2.30 -1.76
N TRP A 80 7.27 -3.11 -2.16
CA TRP A 80 5.99 -2.61 -2.68
C TRP A 80 5.34 -1.57 -1.76
N SER A 81 5.25 -1.86 -0.45
CA SER A 81 4.59 -0.96 0.50
C SER A 81 5.34 0.37 0.65
N VAL A 82 6.68 0.35 0.59
CA VAL A 82 7.52 1.58 0.63
C VAL A 82 7.35 2.40 -0.64
N ARG A 83 7.42 1.77 -1.81
CA ARG A 83 7.17 2.41 -3.11
C ARG A 83 5.78 3.05 -3.20
N LEU A 84 4.74 2.33 -2.77
CA LEU A 84 3.37 2.86 -2.71
C LEU A 84 3.25 4.01 -1.70
N GLY A 85 3.95 3.91 -0.56
CA GLY A 85 4.04 4.97 0.43
C GLY A 85 4.60 6.27 -0.16
N HIS A 86 5.71 6.18 -0.92
CA HIS A 86 6.26 7.33 -1.64
C HIS A 86 5.25 7.94 -2.59
N LEU A 87 4.58 7.14 -3.43
CA LEU A 87 3.55 7.63 -4.36
C LEU A 87 2.44 8.40 -3.65
N LEU A 88 1.90 7.83 -2.56
CA LEU A 88 0.85 8.49 -1.78
C LEU A 88 1.34 9.78 -1.12
N LEU A 89 2.59 9.83 -0.67
CA LEU A 89 3.18 11.02 -0.08
C LEU A 89 3.40 12.12 -1.14
N SER A 90 3.91 11.77 -2.33
CA SER A 90 4.10 12.72 -3.43
C SER A 90 2.75 13.27 -3.92
N ALA A 91 1.73 12.41 -4.00
CA ALA A 91 0.35 12.83 -4.28
C ALA A 91 -0.18 13.81 -3.22
N LYS A 92 0.00 13.50 -1.92
CA LYS A 92 -0.39 14.38 -0.81
C LYS A 92 0.30 15.75 -0.88
N LYS A 93 1.59 15.76 -1.21
CA LYS A 93 2.42 16.97 -1.33
C LYS A 93 2.20 17.73 -2.64
N LYS A 94 1.34 17.23 -3.53
CA LYS A 94 1.11 17.79 -4.87
C LYS A 94 2.39 17.89 -5.71
N ASN A 95 3.33 16.98 -5.50
CA ASN A 95 4.54 16.91 -6.30
C ASN A 95 4.31 15.98 -7.50
N GLU A 96 3.77 16.56 -8.58
CA GLU A 96 3.39 15.84 -9.80
C GLU A 96 4.58 15.13 -10.47
N ALA A 97 5.72 15.82 -10.57
CA ALA A 97 6.91 15.28 -11.23
C ALA A 97 7.42 14.01 -10.51
N ASP A 98 7.59 14.09 -9.19
CA ASP A 98 8.04 12.96 -8.37
C ASP A 98 7.03 11.81 -8.36
N PHE A 99 5.73 12.13 -8.37
CA PHE A 99 4.67 11.13 -8.48
C PHE A 99 4.77 10.32 -9.77
N TYR A 100 4.83 10.97 -10.94
CA TYR A 100 4.86 10.25 -12.23
C TYR A 100 6.17 9.52 -12.48
N GLU A 101 7.31 10.08 -12.06
CA GLU A 101 8.60 9.37 -12.12
C GLU A 101 8.58 8.11 -11.26
N THR A 102 8.12 8.22 -10.01
CA THR A 102 7.97 7.05 -9.13
C THR A 102 6.97 6.05 -9.70
N LEU A 103 5.83 6.51 -10.25
CA LEU A 103 4.78 5.64 -10.76
C LEU A 103 5.28 4.81 -11.94
N LYS A 104 6.05 5.41 -12.84
CA LYS A 104 6.68 4.73 -13.96
C LYS A 104 7.62 3.61 -13.49
N VAL A 105 8.46 3.89 -12.49
CA VAL A 105 9.39 2.90 -11.91
C VAL A 105 8.62 1.75 -11.26
N VAL A 106 7.67 2.05 -10.38
CA VAL A 106 6.94 1.05 -9.61
C VAL A 106 6.07 0.17 -10.52
N ARG A 107 5.47 0.75 -11.56
CA ARG A 107 4.71 0.00 -12.57
C ARG A 107 5.60 -0.99 -13.31
N ALA A 108 6.81 -0.59 -13.72
CA ALA A 108 7.77 -1.48 -14.38
C ALA A 108 8.24 -2.61 -13.43
N GLU A 109 8.50 -2.30 -12.17
CA GLU A 109 8.88 -3.28 -11.14
C GLU A 109 7.81 -4.36 -10.92
N GLN A 110 6.51 -4.05 -11.11
CA GLN A 110 5.44 -5.05 -11.01
C GLN A 110 5.26 -5.89 -12.28
N ILE A 111 5.65 -5.38 -13.46
CA ILE A 111 5.51 -6.11 -14.72
C ILE A 111 6.50 -7.28 -14.79
N VAL A 112 7.74 -7.10 -14.33
CA VAL A 112 8.79 -8.15 -14.41
C VAL A 112 8.35 -9.48 -13.77
N PRO A 113 7.92 -9.54 -12.50
CA PRO A 113 7.49 -10.79 -11.89
C PRO A 113 6.15 -11.30 -12.45
N LEU A 114 5.27 -10.41 -12.94
CA LEU A 114 4.06 -10.81 -13.65
C LEU A 114 4.39 -11.55 -14.97
N SER A 115 5.34 -11.00 -15.74
CA SER A 115 5.82 -11.62 -16.98
C SER A 115 6.47 -12.97 -16.68
N ALA A 116 7.29 -13.08 -15.63
CA ALA A 116 7.88 -14.35 -15.20
C ALA A 116 6.81 -15.39 -14.83
N ALA A 117 5.81 -15.01 -14.02
CA ALA A 117 4.71 -15.88 -13.63
C ALA A 117 3.89 -16.39 -14.84
N SER A 118 3.84 -15.62 -15.94
CA SER A 118 3.08 -16.00 -17.14
C SER A 118 3.60 -17.27 -17.84
N PHE A 119 4.88 -17.62 -17.64
CA PHE A 119 5.51 -18.82 -18.19
C PHE A 119 5.35 -20.09 -17.34
N GLU A 120 4.76 -19.98 -16.15
CA GLU A 120 4.66 -21.08 -15.19
C GLU A 120 3.28 -21.75 -15.19
N ARG A 121 3.21 -23.02 -14.75
CA ARG A 121 1.91 -23.67 -14.48
C ARG A 121 1.21 -22.97 -13.32
N GLY A 122 -0.06 -22.62 -13.51
CA GLY A 122 -0.81 -21.82 -12.53
C GLY A 122 -0.47 -20.32 -12.61
N SER A 123 -0.03 -19.86 -13.80
CA SER A 123 0.38 -18.48 -14.08
C SER A 123 -0.55 -17.41 -13.53
N TYR A 124 -1.86 -17.59 -13.68
CA TYR A 124 -2.85 -16.64 -13.16
C TYR A 124 -2.78 -16.52 -11.64
N GLN A 125 -2.76 -17.63 -10.90
CA GLN A 125 -2.73 -17.63 -9.43
C GLN A 125 -1.43 -16.99 -8.90
N ARG A 126 -0.30 -17.25 -9.55
CA ARG A 126 1.00 -16.67 -9.17
C ARG A 126 1.12 -15.20 -9.54
N GLY A 127 0.63 -14.81 -10.71
CA GLY A 127 0.64 -13.43 -11.19
C GLY A 127 -0.40 -12.54 -10.52
N TYR A 128 -1.41 -13.11 -9.86
CA TYR A 128 -2.57 -12.36 -9.36
C TYR A 128 -2.20 -11.24 -8.38
N GLU A 129 -1.21 -11.46 -7.52
CA GLU A 129 -0.69 -10.43 -6.61
C GLU A 129 -0.23 -9.19 -7.39
N HIS A 130 0.49 -9.38 -8.49
CA HIS A 130 0.97 -8.28 -9.34
C HIS A 130 -0.15 -7.64 -10.16
N ILE A 131 -1.16 -8.42 -10.58
CA ILE A 131 -2.37 -7.89 -11.23
C ILE A 131 -3.10 -6.93 -10.29
N ILE A 132 -3.28 -7.30 -9.01
CA ILE A 132 -3.90 -6.43 -8.01
C ILE A 132 -3.06 -5.17 -7.78
N ARG A 133 -1.73 -5.28 -7.68
CA ARG A 133 -0.86 -4.11 -7.55
C ARG A 133 -0.96 -3.16 -8.74
N LEU A 134 -0.98 -3.68 -9.97
CA LEU A 134 -1.16 -2.87 -11.17
C LEU A 134 -2.55 -2.22 -11.21
N HIS A 135 -3.58 -2.94 -10.76
CA HIS A 135 -4.94 -2.40 -10.62
C HIS A 135 -4.95 -1.21 -9.63
N MET A 136 -4.30 -1.36 -8.49
CA MET A 136 -4.12 -0.30 -7.50
C MET A 136 -3.41 0.93 -8.08
N LEU A 137 -2.30 0.74 -8.82
CA LEU A 137 -1.59 1.85 -9.47
C LEU A 137 -2.46 2.59 -10.49
N CYS A 138 -3.29 1.87 -11.24
CA CYS A 138 -4.22 2.46 -12.20
C CYS A 138 -5.28 3.31 -11.48
N GLU A 139 -5.88 2.83 -10.39
CA GLU A 139 -6.84 3.62 -9.61
C GLU A 139 -6.19 4.85 -8.98
N LEU A 140 -4.98 4.71 -8.44
CA LEU A 140 -4.20 5.81 -7.88
C LEU A 140 -3.96 6.92 -8.92
N GLU A 141 -3.44 6.57 -10.10
CA GLU A 141 -3.14 7.52 -11.18
C GLU A 141 -4.38 8.33 -11.61
N HIS A 142 -5.51 7.66 -11.85
CA HIS A 142 -6.74 8.33 -12.29
C HIS A 142 -7.38 9.18 -11.18
N SER A 143 -7.18 8.79 -9.92
CA SER A 143 -7.73 9.54 -8.78
C SER A 143 -6.93 10.80 -8.47
N ILE A 144 -5.61 10.74 -8.67
CA ILE A 144 -4.71 11.86 -8.37
C ILE A 144 -4.53 12.80 -9.56
N GLY A 145 -4.66 12.33 -10.81
CA GLY A 145 -4.55 13.18 -12.00
C GLY A 145 -5.36 14.48 -11.91
N PRO A 146 -6.65 14.46 -11.53
CA PRO A 146 -7.47 15.66 -11.35
C PRO A 146 -6.99 16.58 -10.20
N ILE A 147 -6.26 16.06 -9.21
CA ILE A 147 -5.72 16.86 -8.09
C ILE A 147 -4.53 17.72 -8.54
N PHE A 148 -3.78 17.27 -9.57
CA PHE A 148 -2.67 18.02 -10.15
C PHE A 148 -3.12 19.05 -11.19
N GLN A 149 -4.29 18.85 -11.82
CA GLN A 149 -4.82 19.74 -12.84
C GLN A 149 -5.47 21.00 -12.24
N GLN A 150 -5.28 22.15 -12.90
CA GLN A 150 -5.93 23.42 -12.54
C GLN A 150 -7.41 23.45 -12.99
N PRO A 151 -8.28 24.25 -12.34
CA PRO A 151 -9.73 24.21 -12.53
C PRO A 151 -10.26 24.68 -13.92
N ASP A 152 -9.41 25.18 -14.82
CA ASP A 152 -9.85 25.85 -16.06
C ASP A 152 -10.09 24.92 -17.27
N GLY A 153 -9.88 23.61 -17.14
CA GLY A 153 -10.12 22.65 -18.23
C GLY A 153 -11.44 21.91 -18.07
N ASP A 154 -12.41 22.16 -18.96
CA ASP A 154 -13.57 21.29 -19.19
C ASP A 154 -13.09 19.94 -19.77
N HIS A 155 -12.57 19.11 -18.88
CA HIS A 155 -12.24 17.73 -19.17
C HIS A 155 -13.27 16.87 -18.47
N SER A 156 -14.28 16.46 -19.24
CA SER A 156 -15.13 15.30 -18.99
C SER A 156 -14.29 14.20 -18.33
N ARG A 157 -14.42 14.11 -17.01
CA ARG A 157 -13.62 13.24 -16.15
C ARG A 157 -14.00 11.80 -16.45
N ASP A 158 -13.06 11.02 -16.98
CA ASP A 158 -13.14 9.56 -16.93
C ASP A 158 -12.89 9.11 -15.48
N ALA A 159 -13.85 9.40 -14.60
CA ALA A 159 -13.86 8.85 -13.26
C ALA A 159 -14.01 7.34 -13.40
N LEU A 160 -12.97 6.61 -12.99
CA LEU A 160 -13.02 5.15 -13.00
C LEU A 160 -14.26 4.67 -12.24
N ASN A 161 -15.03 3.77 -12.84
CA ASN A 161 -16.13 3.12 -12.15
C ASN A 161 -15.57 2.11 -11.14
N TRP A 162 -15.26 2.58 -9.94
CA TRP A 162 -14.70 1.80 -8.84
C TRP A 162 -15.58 0.58 -8.49
N CYS A 163 -16.90 0.70 -8.57
CA CYS A 163 -17.82 -0.41 -8.29
C CYS A 163 -17.67 -1.53 -9.33
N ALA A 164 -17.77 -1.21 -10.62
CA ALA A 164 -17.59 -2.21 -11.68
C ALA A 164 -16.18 -2.83 -11.64
N ARG A 165 -15.15 -2.02 -11.37
CA ARG A 165 -13.77 -2.49 -11.31
C ARG A 165 -13.49 -3.47 -10.17
N ILE A 166 -14.07 -3.25 -8.99
CA ILE A 166 -13.88 -4.18 -7.86
C ILE A 166 -14.66 -5.48 -8.07
N GLU A 167 -15.82 -5.42 -8.73
CA GLU A 167 -16.62 -6.60 -9.10
C GLU A 167 -15.88 -7.54 -10.07
N MET A 168 -15.02 -7.00 -10.94
CA MET A 168 -14.18 -7.78 -11.84
C MET A 168 -12.99 -8.48 -11.15
N THR A 169 -12.75 -8.21 -9.86
CA THR A 169 -11.67 -8.87 -9.10
C THR A 169 -12.13 -10.18 -8.47
N GLN A 170 -11.19 -11.07 -8.18
CA GLN A 170 -11.45 -12.34 -7.52
C GLN A 170 -12.18 -12.07 -6.19
N ASN A 171 -13.28 -12.76 -5.95
CA ASN A 171 -14.08 -12.60 -4.74
C ASN A 171 -13.38 -13.23 -3.52
N SER A 172 -12.29 -12.62 -3.08
CA SER A 172 -11.51 -13.02 -1.92
C SER A 172 -11.06 -11.78 -1.16
N TYR A 173 -10.98 -11.90 0.16
CA TYR A 173 -10.49 -10.83 1.02
C TYR A 173 -9.10 -10.33 0.58
N ARG A 174 -8.19 -11.26 0.25
CA ARG A 174 -6.81 -10.94 -0.17
C ARG A 174 -6.74 -10.11 -1.46
N ALA A 175 -7.72 -10.25 -2.34
CA ALA A 175 -7.78 -9.49 -3.59
C ALA A 175 -8.43 -8.11 -3.39
N LYS A 176 -9.54 -8.08 -2.66
CA LYS A 176 -10.37 -6.87 -2.52
C LYS A 176 -9.83 -5.90 -1.47
N GLU A 177 -9.33 -6.39 -0.33
CA GLU A 177 -8.90 -5.53 0.77
C GLU A 177 -7.83 -4.51 0.36
N PRO A 178 -6.76 -4.87 -0.41
CA PRO A 178 -5.73 -3.90 -0.75
C PRO A 178 -6.27 -2.74 -1.60
N ILE A 179 -7.20 -3.04 -2.52
CA ILE A 179 -7.84 -2.04 -3.38
C ILE A 179 -8.74 -1.12 -2.53
N LEU A 180 -9.56 -1.69 -1.67
CA LEU A 180 -10.44 -0.93 -0.79
C LEU A 180 -9.66 -0.11 0.26
N ALA A 181 -8.53 -0.62 0.74
CA ALA A 181 -7.60 0.12 1.59
C ALA A 181 -7.02 1.34 0.85
N LEU A 182 -6.60 1.16 -0.41
CA LEU A 182 -6.12 2.27 -1.22
C LEU A 182 -7.21 3.33 -1.44
N ARG A 183 -8.44 2.93 -1.77
CA ARG A 183 -9.55 3.87 -1.95
C ARG A 183 -9.81 4.71 -0.70
N ARG A 184 -9.77 4.10 0.49
CA ARG A 184 -9.85 4.83 1.77
C ARG A 184 -8.74 5.87 1.92
N ALA A 185 -7.51 5.49 1.59
CA ALA A 185 -6.37 6.40 1.62
C ALA A 185 -6.50 7.54 0.58
N LEU A 186 -7.05 7.27 -0.62
CA LEU A 186 -7.27 8.29 -1.64
C LEU A 186 -8.36 9.28 -1.25
N LEU A 187 -9.47 8.79 -0.70
CA LEU A 187 -10.56 9.63 -0.20
C LEU A 187 -10.09 10.56 0.92
N SER A 188 -9.16 10.10 1.77
CA SER A 188 -8.63 10.95 2.86
C SER A 188 -7.64 12.02 2.36
N LEU A 189 -7.12 11.89 1.13
CA LEU A 189 -6.34 12.94 0.46
C LEU A 189 -7.23 14.01 -0.18
N SER A 190 -8.39 13.65 -0.74
CA SER A 190 -9.24 14.55 -1.53
C SER A 190 -10.18 15.44 -0.71
N LYS A 191 -10.37 15.18 0.59
CA LYS A 191 -11.25 15.95 1.51
C LYS A 191 -12.63 16.28 0.90
N SER A 192 -13.24 15.31 0.23
CA SER A 192 -14.57 15.47 -0.35
C SER A 192 -15.65 15.69 0.74
N PRO A 193 -16.69 16.52 0.50
CA PRO A 193 -17.82 16.63 1.43
C PRO A 193 -18.52 15.28 1.68
N ASP A 194 -18.51 14.38 0.69
CA ASP A 194 -19.14 13.05 0.76
C ASP A 194 -18.20 11.96 1.31
N TYR A 195 -17.09 12.37 1.94
CA TYR A 195 -16.06 11.45 2.44
C TYR A 195 -16.62 10.33 3.31
N SER A 196 -17.52 10.63 4.24
CA SER A 196 -18.08 9.64 5.17
C SER A 196 -18.87 8.54 4.45
N GLU A 197 -19.64 8.90 3.43
CA GLU A 197 -20.45 7.95 2.65
C GLU A 197 -19.55 7.10 1.75
N LEU A 198 -18.64 7.73 1.01
CA LEU A 198 -17.73 7.05 0.09
C LEU A 198 -16.77 6.10 0.81
N VAL A 199 -16.31 6.47 2.02
CA VAL A 199 -15.50 5.57 2.85
C VAL A 199 -16.32 4.39 3.34
N GLY A 200 -17.61 4.58 3.65
CA GLY A 200 -18.53 3.49 4.00
C GLY A 200 -18.61 2.41 2.93
N GLN A 201 -18.57 2.80 1.65
CA GLN A 201 -18.56 1.88 0.50
C GLN A 201 -17.23 1.14 0.31
N CYS A 202 -16.19 1.52 1.05
CA CYS A 202 -14.86 0.91 0.97
C CYS A 202 -14.61 -0.17 2.05
N TRP A 203 -15.66 -0.71 2.66
CA TRP A 203 -15.59 -1.81 3.61
C TRP A 203 -16.27 -3.07 3.02
N LEU A 204 -15.72 -4.25 3.34
CA LEU A 204 -16.23 -5.56 2.90
C LEU A 204 -17.41 -6.04 3.75
#